data_AF-A0A2E1DTI9-F1
#
_entry.id   AF-A0A2E1DTI9-F1
#
_cell.length_a   1.000
_cell.length_b   1.000
_cell.length_c   1.000
_cell.angle_alpha   90.00
_cell.angle_beta   90.00
_cell.angle_gamma   90.00
#
_symmetry.space_group_name_H-M   'P 1'
#
loop_
_entity.id
_entity.type
_entity.pdbx_description
1 polymer ?
#
loop_
_entity_poly.entity_id
_entity_poly.type
_entity_poly.pdbx_seq_one_letter_code
_entity_poly.pdbx_strand_id
1 'polypeptide(L)'
;MQRNMSEREGAMYLKWQESRAQRVHPDKGLLRPPGTVGRRQLAETCTGCGDCVEVCPAQALALDPMGYPHVTDAGRCEQCGLCADVCMKGVIAYTSVTLRGRERALVTDRAVLGAADLPDTD
;
A
#
# COMPACT_ATOMS: atom_id res chain seq x y z
N MET A 1 -48.79 -26.78 -20.11
CA MET A 1 -47.94 -26.13 -19.09
C MET A 1 -46.51 -26.67 -19.19
N GLN A 2 -45.74 -26.23 -20.19
CA GLN A 2 -44.31 -26.53 -20.30
C GLN A 2 -43.56 -25.27 -19.82
N ARG A 3 -43.19 -25.23 -18.55
CA ARG A 3 -42.25 -24.21 -18.06
C ARG A 3 -40.85 -24.68 -18.45
N ASN A 4 -40.27 -23.96 -19.42
CA ASN A 4 -39.01 -24.29 -20.07
C ASN A 4 -37.91 -24.59 -19.06
N MET A 5 -37.39 -25.82 -19.13
CA MET A 5 -36.29 -26.31 -18.28
C MET A 5 -35.00 -25.46 -18.42
N SER A 6 -34.83 -24.74 -19.54
CA SER A 6 -33.68 -23.87 -19.81
C SER A 6 -33.63 -22.58 -18.99
N GLU A 7 -34.77 -22.10 -18.48
CA GLU A 7 -34.84 -20.87 -17.68
C GLU A 7 -34.26 -21.09 -16.27
N ARG A 8 -34.39 -22.31 -15.73
CA ARG A 8 -33.86 -22.69 -14.41
C ARG A 8 -32.35 -22.84 -14.41
N GLU A 9 -31.78 -23.36 -15.50
CA GLU A 9 -30.33 -23.53 -15.65
C GLU A 9 -29.64 -22.18 -15.87
N GLY A 10 -30.26 -21.26 -16.63
CA GLY A 10 -29.80 -19.87 -16.75
C GLY A 10 -29.80 -19.10 -15.43
N ALA A 11 -30.83 -19.29 -14.59
CA ALA A 11 -30.89 -18.69 -13.26
C ALA A 11 -29.82 -19.24 -12.30
N MET A 12 -29.43 -20.51 -12.42
CA MET A 12 -28.36 -21.11 -11.62
C MET A 12 -26.97 -20.58 -12.05
N TYR A 13 -26.76 -20.38 -13.35
CA TYR A 13 -25.53 -19.81 -13.89
C TYR A 13 -25.35 -18.31 -13.52
N LEU A 14 -26.42 -17.51 -13.62
CA LEU A 14 -26.41 -16.11 -13.20
C LEU A 14 -26.17 -15.94 -11.69
N LYS A 15 -26.87 -16.74 -10.86
CA LYS A 15 -26.63 -16.76 -9.40
C LYS A 15 -25.19 -17.18 -9.05
N TRP A 16 -24.60 -18.08 -9.82
CA TRP A 16 -23.21 -18.47 -9.64
C TRP A 16 -22.23 -17.35 -10.03
N GLN A 17 -22.49 -16.64 -11.13
CA GLN A 17 -21.71 -15.46 -11.54
C GLN A 17 -21.79 -14.32 -10.51
N GLU A 18 -23.00 -13.99 -10.02
CA GLU A 18 -23.23 -13.00 -8.96
C GLU A 18 -22.50 -13.38 -7.66
N SER A 19 -22.59 -14.65 -7.25
CA SER A 19 -21.89 -15.17 -6.07
C SER A 19 -20.36 -15.14 -6.21
N ARG A 20 -19.84 -15.14 -7.44
CA ARG A 20 -18.39 -15.04 -7.72
C ARG A 20 -17.91 -13.60 -7.69
N ALA A 21 -18.71 -12.67 -8.20
CA ALA A 21 -18.43 -11.24 -8.11
C ALA A 21 -18.34 -10.77 -6.63
N GLN A 22 -19.19 -11.31 -5.76
CA GLN A 22 -19.17 -11.03 -4.31
C GLN A 22 -17.92 -11.57 -3.58
N ARG A 23 -17.16 -12.48 -4.18
CA ARG A 23 -15.89 -13.02 -3.60
C ARG A 23 -14.65 -12.27 -4.08
N VAL A 24 -14.80 -11.27 -4.94
CA VAL A 24 -13.70 -10.39 -5.33
C VAL A 24 -13.50 -9.41 -4.19
N HIS A 25 -12.43 -9.62 -3.42
CA HIS A 25 -12.06 -8.68 -2.36
C HIS A 25 -11.73 -7.31 -2.99
N PRO A 26 -12.24 -6.18 -2.46
CA PRO A 26 -12.11 -4.86 -3.07
C PRO A 26 -10.66 -4.38 -3.28
N ASP A 27 -9.70 -4.98 -2.57
CA ASP A 27 -8.26 -4.71 -2.64
C ASP A 27 -7.46 -5.76 -3.43
N LYS A 28 -8.13 -6.76 -4.02
CA LYS A 28 -7.47 -7.87 -4.73
C LYS A 28 -6.92 -7.36 -6.07
N GLY A 29 -5.73 -6.78 -6.03
CA GLY A 29 -5.06 -6.15 -7.18
C GLY A 29 -4.34 -4.84 -6.85
N LEU A 30 -4.54 -4.30 -5.65
CA LEU A 30 -3.84 -3.09 -5.20
C LEU A 30 -2.39 -3.44 -4.83
N LEU A 31 -1.46 -2.75 -5.46
CA LEU A 31 -0.04 -2.85 -5.11
C LEU A 31 0.17 -2.18 -3.76
N ARG A 32 0.74 -2.90 -2.78
CA ARG A 32 1.06 -2.33 -1.47
C ARG A 32 2.42 -1.65 -1.50
N PRO A 33 2.66 -0.62 -0.67
CA PRO A 33 3.99 -0.07 -0.48
C PRO A 33 5.01 -1.18 -0.17
N PRO A 34 6.27 -1.05 -0.64
CA PRO A 34 7.32 -2.01 -0.34
C PRO A 34 7.50 -2.16 1.17
N GLY A 35 7.50 -3.40 1.66
CA GLY A 35 7.65 -3.70 3.08
C GLY A 35 6.34 -3.69 3.89
N THR A 36 5.19 -3.53 3.24
CA THR A 36 3.90 -3.74 3.91
C THR A 36 3.78 -5.18 4.39
N VAL A 37 3.41 -5.36 5.67
CA VAL A 37 3.16 -6.68 6.26
C VAL A 37 2.02 -7.41 5.56
N GLY A 38 1.89 -8.70 5.87
CA GLY A 38 0.81 -9.53 5.33
C GLY A 38 -0.58 -8.96 5.61
N ARG A 39 -1.51 -9.22 4.70
CA ARG A 39 -2.87 -8.66 4.69
C ARG A 39 -3.62 -8.72 6.02
N ARG A 40 -3.48 -9.83 6.76
CA ARG A 40 -4.12 -10.01 8.08
C ARG A 40 -3.59 -8.97 9.07
N GLN A 41 -2.28 -8.86 9.19
CA GLN A 41 -1.64 -7.95 10.14
C GLN A 41 -1.86 -6.48 9.74
N LEU A 42 -1.86 -6.19 8.44
CA LEU A 42 -2.28 -4.88 7.90
C LEU A 42 -3.67 -4.51 8.41
N ALA A 43 -4.63 -5.44 8.31
CA ALA A 43 -6.01 -5.20 8.73
C ALA A 43 -6.18 -5.09 10.26
N GLU A 44 -5.34 -5.75 11.05
CA GLU A 44 -5.40 -5.74 12.51
C GLU A 44 -4.69 -4.53 13.12
N THR A 45 -3.66 -4.00 12.46
CA THR A 45 -2.69 -3.07 13.09
C THR A 45 -2.70 -1.69 12.45
N CYS A 46 -3.02 -1.57 11.16
CA CYS A 46 -3.04 -0.29 10.47
C CYS A 46 -4.25 0.53 10.90
N THR A 47 -4.01 1.79 11.25
CA THR A 47 -5.06 2.72 11.67
C THR A 47 -5.59 3.57 10.53
N GLY A 48 -5.00 3.48 9.34
CA GLY A 48 -5.34 4.33 8.20
C GLY A 48 -5.06 5.82 8.43
N CYS A 49 -4.03 6.17 9.21
CA CYS A 49 -3.71 7.56 9.55
C CYS A 49 -3.35 8.42 8.33
N GLY A 50 -2.77 7.83 7.29
CA GLY A 50 -2.40 8.55 6.06
C GLY A 50 -1.01 9.16 6.06
N ASP A 51 -0.26 9.13 7.17
CA ASP A 51 1.10 9.72 7.26
C ASP A 51 2.04 9.24 6.14
N CYS A 52 1.94 7.96 5.77
CA CYS A 52 2.70 7.38 4.67
C CYS A 52 2.39 7.99 3.29
N VAL A 53 1.17 8.47 3.09
CA VAL A 53 0.74 9.20 1.87
C VAL A 53 1.28 10.62 1.91
N GLU A 54 1.15 11.30 3.05
CA GLU A 54 1.60 12.69 3.23
C GLU A 54 3.11 12.83 3.07
N VAL A 55 3.89 11.91 3.64
CA VAL A 55 5.35 11.95 3.56
C VAL A 55 5.89 11.56 2.17
N CYS A 56 5.06 11.03 1.27
CA CYS A 56 5.54 10.51 -0.01
C CYS A 56 5.90 11.65 -0.96
N PRO A 57 7.19 11.94 -1.22
CA PRO A 57 7.59 13.07 -2.06
C PRO A 57 7.16 12.86 -3.52
N ALA A 58 7.16 11.60 -3.96
CA ALA A 58 6.74 11.23 -5.29
C ALA A 58 5.22 11.14 -5.46
N GLN A 59 4.42 11.34 -4.39
CA GLN A 59 2.96 11.22 -4.38
C GLN A 59 2.46 9.93 -5.08
N ALA A 60 3.17 8.84 -4.87
CA ALA A 60 2.90 7.53 -5.49
C ALA A 60 1.92 6.68 -4.67
N LEU A 61 1.44 7.19 -3.54
CA LEU A 61 0.62 6.47 -2.57
C LEU A 61 -0.76 7.12 -2.41
N ALA A 62 -1.77 6.30 -2.14
CA ALA A 62 -3.08 6.74 -1.68
C ALA A 62 -3.67 5.71 -0.71
N LEU A 63 -4.74 6.08 0.00
CA LEU A 63 -5.51 5.13 0.80
C LEU A 63 -6.56 4.44 -0.07
N ASP A 64 -6.68 3.13 0.08
CA ASP A 64 -7.73 2.34 -0.54
C ASP A 64 -9.08 2.55 0.18
N PRO A 65 -10.21 2.05 -0.35
CA PRO A 65 -11.52 2.18 0.30
C PRO A 65 -11.61 1.56 1.70
N MET A 66 -10.64 0.72 2.09
CA MET A 66 -10.54 0.11 3.42
C MET A 66 -9.63 0.94 4.36
N GLY A 67 -9.08 2.06 3.89
CA GLY A 67 -8.20 2.93 4.66
C GLY A 67 -6.74 2.48 4.69
N TYR A 68 -6.34 1.52 3.86
CA TYR A 68 -4.96 1.02 3.84
C TYR A 68 -4.17 1.62 2.67
N PRO A 69 -2.86 1.87 2.86
CA PRO A 69 -2.05 2.44 1.79
C PRO A 69 -1.88 1.47 0.63
N HIS A 70 -1.96 2.01 -0.57
CA HIS A 70 -1.63 1.34 -1.83
C HIS A 70 -0.85 2.29 -2.73
N VAL A 71 -0.07 1.70 -3.62
CA VAL A 71 0.69 2.40 -4.66
C VAL A 71 -0.25 2.65 -5.83
N THR A 72 -0.46 3.92 -6.16
CA THR A 72 -1.29 4.34 -7.30
C THR A 72 -0.50 4.32 -8.59
N ASP A 73 0.80 4.62 -8.52
CA ASP A 73 1.71 4.63 -9.66
C ASP A 73 3.07 4.04 -9.24
N ALA A 74 3.32 2.81 -9.69
CA ALA A 74 4.58 2.11 -9.41
C ALA A 74 5.79 2.78 -10.09
N GLY A 75 5.59 3.49 -11.20
CA GLY A 75 6.65 4.21 -11.92
C GLY A 75 7.12 5.46 -11.18
N ARG A 76 6.27 6.04 -10.33
CA ARG A 76 6.63 7.17 -9.45
C ARG A 76 7.25 6.72 -8.14
N CYS A 77 7.07 5.46 -7.72
CA CYS A 77 7.62 4.99 -6.46
C CYS A 77 9.15 4.88 -6.52
N GLU A 78 9.85 5.84 -5.92
CA GLU A 78 11.32 5.85 -5.85
C GLU A 78 11.88 4.83 -4.85
N GLN A 79 11.02 4.11 -4.14
CA GLN A 79 11.39 3.15 -3.11
C GLN A 79 12.29 3.80 -2.04
N CYS A 80 11.98 5.04 -1.67
CA CYS A 80 12.75 5.85 -0.72
C CYS A 80 12.63 5.39 0.75
N GLY A 81 11.61 4.61 1.10
CA GLY A 81 11.44 4.11 2.48
C GLY A 81 10.81 5.10 3.47
N LEU A 82 10.53 6.35 3.10
CA LEU A 82 9.90 7.34 3.99
C LEU A 82 8.54 6.88 4.55
N CYS A 83 7.78 6.10 3.78
CA CYS A 83 6.53 5.50 4.26
C CYS A 83 6.74 4.51 5.42
N ALA A 84 7.92 3.86 5.50
CA ALA A 84 8.31 3.03 6.63
C ALA A 84 8.84 3.88 7.80
N ASP A 85 9.58 4.97 7.53
CA ASP A 85 10.08 5.90 8.55
C ASP A 85 8.93 6.47 9.42
N VAL A 86 7.81 6.86 8.79
CA VAL A 86 6.67 7.47 9.51
C VAL A 86 5.66 6.47 10.08
N CYS A 87 5.78 5.18 9.76
CA CYS A 87 4.79 4.20 10.17
C CYS A 87 4.95 3.82 11.65
N MET A 88 4.33 4.58 12.54
CA MET A 88 4.41 4.35 13.99
C MET A 88 3.83 2.99 14.44
N LYS A 89 2.98 2.38 13.61
CA LYS A 89 2.42 1.04 13.86
C LYS A 89 3.30 -0.12 13.35
N GLY A 90 4.37 0.18 12.62
CA GLY A 90 5.29 -0.85 12.09
C GLY A 90 4.65 -1.76 11.03
N VAL A 91 3.57 -1.32 10.38
CA VAL A 91 2.87 -2.06 9.33
C VAL A 91 3.62 -1.97 7.99
N ILE A 92 4.33 -0.87 7.76
CA ILE A 92 5.26 -0.72 6.64
C ILE A 92 6.65 -0.79 7.24
N ALA A 93 7.36 -1.89 6.96
CA ALA A 93 8.72 -2.11 7.43
C ALA A 93 9.74 -1.72 6.35
N TYR A 94 10.97 -1.48 6.77
CA TYR A 94 12.07 -1.37 5.83
C TYR A 94 12.36 -2.71 5.15
N THR A 95 12.75 -2.61 3.90
CA THR A 95 13.23 -3.71 3.06
C THR A 95 14.64 -3.39 2.61
N SER A 96 15.34 -4.37 2.04
CA SER A 96 16.67 -4.14 1.45
C SER A 96 16.68 -3.04 0.37
N VAL A 97 15.55 -2.83 -0.33
CA VAL A 97 15.43 -1.80 -1.36
C VAL A 97 15.14 -0.44 -0.75
N THR A 98 14.21 -0.37 0.20
CA THR A 98 13.83 0.89 0.83
C THR A 98 14.91 1.46 1.75
N LEU A 99 15.75 0.62 2.36
CA LEU A 99 16.93 1.08 3.09
C LEU A 99 17.94 1.81 2.18
N ARG A 100 18.15 1.31 0.95
CA ARG A 100 19.06 1.96 -0.01
C ARG A 100 18.49 3.26 -0.59
N GLY A 101 17.16 3.34 -0.73
CA GLY A 101 16.49 4.54 -1.21
C GLY A 101 16.46 5.68 -0.18
N ARG A 102 16.43 5.35 1.11
CA ARG A 102 16.34 6.30 2.22
C ARG A 102 17.45 7.34 2.24
N GLU A 103 18.69 6.90 2.01
CA GLU A 103 19.84 7.81 1.96
C GLU A 103 19.66 8.91 0.91
N ARG A 104 19.03 8.60 -0.24
CA ARG A 104 18.79 9.54 -1.35
C ARG A 104 17.67 10.53 -1.06
N ALA A 105 16.65 10.10 -0.31
CA ALA A 105 15.51 10.94 0.03
C ALA A 105 15.82 11.93 1.17
N LEU A 106 16.77 11.62 2.05
CA LEU A 106 17.22 12.54 3.10
C LEU A 106 18.12 13.66 2.55
N VAL A 107 18.76 13.48 1.38
CA VAL A 107 19.64 14.51 0.78
C VAL A 107 18.87 15.70 0.21
N THR A 108 17.57 15.56 -0.07
CA THR A 108 16.74 16.69 -0.49
C THR A 108 16.48 17.69 0.64
N ASP A 109 16.78 17.30 1.89
CA ASP A 109 16.73 18.17 3.07
C ASP A 109 18.11 18.80 3.41
N ARG A 110 19.13 18.60 2.57
CA ARG A 110 20.43 19.32 2.69
C ARG A 110 20.29 20.83 2.45
N ALA A 111 19.11 21.30 2.01
CA ALA A 111 18.76 22.71 2.01
C ALA A 111 18.36 23.24 3.40
N VAL A 112 18.00 22.36 4.36
CA VAL A 112 17.60 22.74 5.73
C VAL A 112 18.69 22.41 6.75
N LEU A 113 19.48 21.34 6.56
CA LEU A 113 20.58 20.97 7.46
C LEU A 113 21.95 21.34 6.88
N GLY A 114 22.23 22.64 6.81
CA GLY A 114 23.61 23.08 7.04
C GLY A 114 23.90 23.00 8.54
N ALA A 115 25.00 22.34 8.92
CA ALA A 115 25.59 22.35 10.26
C ALA A 115 24.85 21.58 11.39
N ALA A 116 25.23 20.32 11.60
CA ALA A 116 25.34 19.75 12.94
C ALA A 116 26.33 18.57 12.91
N ASP A 117 27.59 18.87 13.25
CA ASP A 117 28.50 18.04 14.04
C ASP A 117 28.41 16.52 13.88
N LEU A 118 29.17 15.96 12.93
CA LEU A 118 29.81 14.68 13.22
C LEU A 118 31.10 14.99 14.00
N PRO A 119 31.27 14.52 15.25
CA PRO A 119 32.58 14.54 15.87
C PRO A 119 33.50 13.62 15.07
N ASP A 120 34.64 14.18 14.63
CA ASP A 120 35.76 13.43 14.09
C ASP A 120 36.18 12.38 15.12
N THR A 121 35.92 11.10 14.82
CA THR A 121 36.52 10.01 15.57
C THR A 121 37.95 9.81 15.04
N ASP A 122 38.93 10.27 15.83
CA ASP A 122 40.34 9.85 15.78
C ASP A 122 40.52 8.35 16.09
#